data_AF-A0A9Q0PU47-F1
#
_entry.id   AF-A0A9Q0PU47-F1
#
_cell.length_a   1.000
_cell.length_b   1.000
_cell.length_c   1.000
_cell.angle_alpha   90.00
_cell.angle_beta   90.00
_cell.angle_gamma   90.00
#
_symmetry.space_group_name_H-M   'P 1'
#
loop_
_entity.id
_entity.type
_entity.pdbx_description
1 polymer ?
#
loop_
_entity_poly.entity_id
_entity_poly.type
_entity_poly.pdbx_seq_one_letter_code
_entity_poly.pdbx_strand_id
1 'polypeptide(L)' 'MCRDAFLDYWINGNMLTLDIATQIFTILKQPDLKYLTQENFKPVLRELLAAHPGLEFLQSTPEFQERY' A
#
# COMPACT_ATOMS: atom_id res chain seq x y z
N MET A 1 12.82 1.70 -6.19
CA MET A 1 13.27 0.42 -5.58
C MET A 1 14.22 -0.26 -6.56
N CYS A 2 15.37 -0.78 -6.11
CA CYS A 2 16.19 -1.65 -6.95
C CYS A 2 15.63 -3.08 -6.88
N ARG A 3 15.73 -3.86 -7.96
CA ARG A 3 15.25 -5.26 -8.02
C ARG A 3 15.74 -6.08 -6.82
N ASP A 4 17.02 -5.95 -6.50
CA ASP A 4 17.65 -6.77 -5.46
C ASP A 4 17.13 -6.43 -4.05
N ALA A 5 16.80 -5.17 -3.80
CA ALA A 5 16.19 -4.74 -2.53
C ALA A 5 14.75 -5.28 -2.37
N PHE A 6 13.99 -5.37 -3.47
CA PHE A 6 12.68 -6.01 -3.44
C PHE A 6 12.79 -7.52 -3.19
N LEU A 7 13.72 -8.20 -3.89
CA LEU A 7 13.93 -9.63 -3.72
C LEU A 7 14.39 -9.98 -2.30
N ASP A 8 15.30 -9.20 -1.73
CA ASP A 8 15.75 -9.35 -0.34
C ASP A 8 14.57 -9.21 0.62
N TYR A 9 13.79 -8.14 0.53
CA TYR A 9 12.59 -7.95 1.37
C TYR A 9 11.58 -9.10 1.22
N TRP A 10 11.31 -9.52 -0.01
CA TRP A 10 10.25 -10.49 -0.29
C TRP A 10 10.64 -11.92 0.09
N ILE A 11 11.88 -12.32 -0.20
CA ILE A 11 12.37 -13.68 0.04
C ILE A 11 12.88 -13.79 1.49
N ASN A 12 13.81 -12.94 1.91
CA ASN A 12 14.41 -13.04 3.24
C ASN A 12 13.44 -12.59 4.35
N GLY A 13 12.40 -11.81 4.00
CA GLY A 13 11.27 -11.52 4.88
C GLY A 13 10.23 -12.66 5.00
N ASN A 14 10.45 -13.82 4.35
CA ASN A 14 9.51 -14.95 4.30
C ASN A 14 8.10 -14.58 3.78
N MET A 15 7.98 -13.55 2.94
CA MET A 15 6.67 -13.06 2.46
C MET A 15 5.94 -14.11 1.61
N LEU A 16 6.69 -14.96 0.90
CA LEU A 16 6.15 -16.02 0.04
C LEU A 16 5.36 -17.11 0.78
N THR A 17 5.62 -17.30 2.08
CA THR A 17 4.98 -18.36 2.88
C THR A 17 3.78 -17.88 3.69
N LEU A 18 3.57 -16.57 3.73
CA LEU A 18 2.46 -15.95 4.47
C LEU A 18 1.18 -16.02 3.66
N ASP A 19 0.03 -16.12 4.34
CA ASP A 19 -1.25 -15.91 3.69
C ASP A 19 -1.40 -14.46 3.23
N ILE A 20 -2.33 -14.23 2.29
CA ILE A 20 -2.52 -12.93 1.66
C ILE A 20 -2.84 -11.82 2.68
N ALA A 21 -3.64 -12.11 3.72
CA ALA A 21 -3.99 -11.10 4.71
C ALA A 21 -2.77 -10.69 5.54
N THR A 22 -1.93 -11.66 5.93
CA THR A 22 -0.68 -11.38 6.66
C THR A 22 0.35 -10.66 5.78
N GLN A 23 0.42 -10.97 4.48
CA GLN A 23 1.27 -10.22 3.53
C GLN A 23 0.83 -8.75 3.46
N ILE A 24 -0.46 -8.49 3.23
CA ILE A 24 -1.02 -7.12 3.16
C ILE A 24 -0.76 -6.38 4.48
N PHE A 25 -1.01 -7.02 5.62
CA PHE A 25 -0.72 -6.43 6.92
C PHE A 25 0.76 -6.04 7.08
N THR A 26 1.67 -6.93 6.67
CA THR A 26 3.12 -6.71 6.78
C THR A 26 3.61 -5.60 5.85
N ILE A 27 3.02 -5.46 4.67
CA ILE A 27 3.33 -4.40 3.70
C ILE A 27 2.85 -3.03 4.21
N LEU A 28 1.65 -2.95 4.79
CA LEU A 28 1.01 -1.68 5.15
C LEU A 28 1.40 -1.14 6.53
N LYS A 29 1.71 -2.02 7.49
CA LYS A 29 1.99 -1.62 8.87
C LYS A 29 3.27 -0.79 8.95
N GLN A 30 3.33 0.11 9.93
CA GLN A 30 4.60 0.74 10.30
C GLN A 30 5.54 -0.29 10.97
N PRO A 31 6.86 -0.06 10.93
CA PRO A 31 7.82 -0.85 11.72
C PRO A 31 7.38 -0.92 13.18
N ASP A 32 7.59 -2.09 13.79
CA ASP A 32 7.32 -2.36 15.22
C ASP A 32 5.86 -2.25 15.71
N LEU A 33 4.94 -1.73 14.88
CA LEU A 33 3.52 -1.75 15.19
C LEU A 33 2.89 -3.10 14.84
N LYS A 34 1.92 -3.49 15.69
CA LYS A 34 1.12 -4.72 15.57
C LYS A 34 -0.34 -4.42 15.22
N TYR A 35 -0.60 -3.25 14.65
CA TYR A 35 -1.92 -2.81 14.20
C TYR A 35 -1.78 -1.92 12.96
N LEU A 36 -2.89 -1.76 12.24
CA LEU A 36 -3.03 -0.80 11.16
C LEU A 36 -3.88 0.37 11.62
N THR A 37 -3.56 1.56 11.16
CA THR A 37 -4.40 2.75 11.22
C THR A 37 -4.91 3.09 9.82
N GLN A 38 -5.86 4.02 9.74
CA GLN A 38 -6.35 4.53 8.46
C GLN A 38 -5.22 5.09 7.58
N GLU A 39 -4.23 5.74 8.20
CA GLU A 39 -3.09 6.34 7.49
C GLU A 39 -2.26 5.32 6.71
N ASN A 40 -2.21 4.06 7.17
CA ASN A 40 -1.46 3.00 6.48
C ASN A 40 -2.03 2.65 5.10
N PHE A 41 -3.29 2.99 4.83
CA PHE A 41 -3.95 2.69 3.56
C PHE A 41 -3.83 3.81 2.54
N LYS A 42 -3.35 5.01 2.92
CA LYS A 42 -3.22 6.14 1.99
C LYS A 42 -2.43 5.82 0.72
N PRO A 43 -1.29 5.10 0.76
CA PRO A 43 -0.57 4.75 -0.46
C PRO A 43 -1.41 3.91 -1.43
N VAL A 44 -2.23 2.99 -0.91
CA VAL A 44 -3.11 2.14 -1.72
C VAL A 44 -4.24 2.97 -2.33
N LEU A 45 -4.85 3.86 -1.55
CA LEU A 45 -5.93 4.73 -2.02
C LEU A 45 -5.44 5.70 -3.10
N ARG A 46 -4.24 6.26 -2.95
CA ARG A 46 -3.62 7.15 -3.95
C ARG A 46 -3.37 6.43 -5.26
N GLU A 47 -2.82 5.22 -5.21
CA GLU A 47 -2.61 4.41 -6.43
C GLU A 47 -3.95 4.04 -7.08
N LEU A 48 -4.95 3.66 -6.28
CA LEU A 48 -6.29 3.36 -6.77
C LEU A 48 -6.92 4.58 -7.49
N LEU A 49 -6.82 5.78 -6.91
CA LEU A 49 -7.29 7.02 -7.53
C LEU A 49 -6.50 7.38 -8.80
N ALA A 50 -5.19 7.10 -8.83
CA ALA A 50 -4.32 7.40 -9.96
C ALA A 50 -4.53 6.47 -11.17
N ALA A 51 -4.79 5.18 -10.93
CA ALA A 51 -4.77 4.15 -11.97
C ALA A 51 -6.15 3.60 -12.35
N HIS A 52 -7.20 3.81 -11.55
CA HIS A 52 -8.51 3.22 -11.81
C HIS A 52 -9.35 4.12 -12.75
N PRO A 53 -9.72 3.65 -13.96
CA PRO A 53 -10.43 4.49 -14.96
C PRO A 53 -11.76 5.04 -14.44
N GLY A 54 -12.46 4.25 -13.63
CA GLY A 54 -13.72 4.64 -13.00
C GLY A 54 -13.59 5.73 -11.93
N LEU A 55 -12.38 6.14 -11.54
CA LEU A 55 -12.12 7.18 -10.55
C LEU A 55 -11.37 8.40 -11.15
N GLU A 56 -11.11 8.42 -12.46
CA GLU A 56 -10.41 9.53 -13.14
C GLU A 56 -11.09 10.88 -12.89
N PHE A 57 -12.42 10.89 -12.78
CA PHE A 57 -13.20 12.10 -12.49
C PHE A 57 -12.87 12.75 -11.13
N LEU A 58 -12.31 12.00 -10.17
CA LEU A 58 -11.88 12.53 -8.87
C LEU A 58 -10.50 13.19 -8.94
N GLN A 59 -9.69 12.88 -9.96
CA GLN A 59 -8.37 13.51 -10.13
C GLN A 59 -8.49 15.01 -10.45
N SER A 60 -9.56 15.40 -11.14
CA SER A 60 -9.82 16.80 -11.50
C SER A 60 -10.42 17.63 -10.35
N THR A 61 -10.67 17.02 -9.19
CA THR A 61 -11.30 17.67 -8.02
C THR A 61 -10.34 17.67 -6.82
N PRO A 62 -9.57 18.76 -6.60
CA PRO A 62 -8.51 18.81 -5.58
C PRO A 62 -8.98 18.52 -4.15
N GLU A 63 -10.21 18.90 -3.82
CA GLU A 63 -10.79 18.77 -2.48
C GLU A 63 -10.95 17.31 -2.02
N PHE A 64 -11.02 16.38 -2.97
CA PHE A 64 -11.03 14.94 -2.66
C PHE A 64 -9.62 14.40 -2.41
N GLN A 65 -8.59 15.00 -2.99
CA GLN A 65 -7.20 14.53 -2.84
C GLN A 65 -6.64 14.84 -1.45
N GLU A 66 -7.08 15.91 -0.81
CA GLU A 66 -6.64 16.26 0.57
C GLU A 66 -7.29 15.37 1.64
N ARG A 67 -8.39 14.69 1.30
CA ARG A 67 -9.19 13.89 2.23
C ARG A 67 -8.74 12.43 2.34
N TYR A 68 -7.89 11.98 1.41
CA TYR A 68 -7.41 10.59 1.30
C TYR A 68 -5.88 10.52 1.24
#